data_AF-A0A3B8Z2Z0-F1
#
_entry.id   AF-A0A3B8Z2Z0-F1
#
_cell.length_a   1.000
_cell.length_b   1.000
_cell.length_c   1.000
_cell.angle_alpha   90.00
_cell.angle_beta   90.00
_cell.angle_gamma   90.00
#
_symmetry.space_group_name_H-M   'P 1'
#
loop_
_entity.id
_entity.type
_entity.pdbx_description
1 polymer ?
#
loop_
_entity_poly.entity_id
_entity_poly.type
_entity_poly.pdbx_seq_one_letter_code
_entity_poly.pdbx_strand_id
1 'polypeptide(L)'
;MKCRTTFTTISTNIAKLGSRLVTFLTCVALPFAVSAATPHHLHIALSNTSEAVSWYEEHLDCEAIAGREDAVNCGNTEIEFFLAQTVGGSQGTGVDHFGFSVPDLDAKMAELESVGVRGSGVRLVRFEDGSLVRDIPGLFKIAFITDPWGTKIELVQDEDLLGFHHIHLNSVDPAAALDWYNQVLGGEPASLKGMLDGVLFDDIWLLATEYTDGRPGITQGRTIDHIGFEVADLDEAAVQINRLSVEFRQEPMVPDNARSSAKQAFILGPDGVMIAIVESGWAGIEEEAVVAGSTGSTELYVVPRTPWGEPDLQGIWTADAAHGIPLQRGIDVAGTDELTPEEAAARRERGTLNSIWGYDREWRDTTLGYVRSAPSTQVAMVIDPPNGQLPGTTAEYREAVANAPPRIPPQRARTPVDLGTYVRCITRGPVGMMMPSIYNNGLQIVQSPGNVAIQKEMIHETRVISTEPREGFGEGLKTWLGDSHGRWEGDTLVIEVRNLNGRTSYLGSSENMKLTQRFTRTGSNTLEYQFTVEDPAVWSEPWTGMFNFIRDDSQYELVEYACHEGNYGMTNTLSAARTIDAREAEAAANEE
;
A
#
# COMPACT_ATOMS: atom_id res chain seq x y z
N MET A 1 23.51 51.89 34.51
CA MET A 1 24.09 53.24 34.76
C MET A 1 25.49 53.28 34.17
N LYS A 2 25.76 54.25 33.29
CA LYS A 2 27.03 54.45 32.56
C LYS A 2 28.20 54.74 33.54
N CYS A 3 29.40 54.21 33.29
CA CYS A 3 30.53 55.03 32.82
C CYS A 3 31.83 54.22 32.60
N ARG A 4 32.44 54.44 31.43
CA ARG A 4 33.85 54.22 31.08
C ARG A 4 34.75 55.19 31.82
N THR A 5 35.99 54.80 32.14
CA THR A 5 37.27 55.55 32.03
C THR A 5 38.39 54.70 32.70
N THR A 6 39.67 54.60 32.32
CA THR A 6 40.54 55.27 31.33
C THR A 6 41.77 54.38 31.10
N PHE A 7 42.31 54.39 29.88
CA PHE A 7 43.67 53.91 29.58
C PHE A 7 44.73 54.80 30.26
N THR A 8 45.82 54.21 30.75
CA THR A 8 47.09 54.91 30.96
C THR A 8 48.23 54.04 30.42
N THR A 9 48.94 54.57 29.43
CA THR A 9 50.10 53.99 28.78
C THR A 9 51.37 54.57 29.43
N ILE A 10 52.32 53.73 29.85
CA ILE A 10 53.70 54.15 30.13
C ILE A 10 54.66 53.16 29.45
N SER A 11 55.35 53.67 28.43
CA SER A 11 56.63 53.18 27.86
C SER A 11 57.74 53.44 28.91
N THR A 12 58.88 52.77 29.05
CA THR A 12 59.76 51.93 28.21
C THR A 12 60.82 51.34 29.17
N ASN A 13 61.41 50.16 28.92
CA ASN A 13 62.85 49.90 29.09
C ASN A 13 63.29 48.45 28.74
N ILE A 14 63.94 48.36 27.58
CA ILE A 14 65.22 47.69 27.25
C ILE A 14 65.64 46.43 28.02
N ALA A 15 65.71 45.34 27.24
CA ALA A 15 66.68 44.23 27.19
C ALA A 15 66.96 43.38 28.44
N LYS A 16 66.64 42.08 28.31
CA LYS A 16 67.60 41.01 28.58
C LYS A 16 67.23 39.74 27.81
N LEU A 17 68.13 39.38 26.91
CA LEU A 17 68.20 38.13 26.17
C LEU A 17 68.38 36.98 27.16
N GLY A 18 67.45 36.02 27.17
CA GLY A 18 67.49 34.86 28.05
C GLY A 18 66.78 33.70 27.39
N SER A 19 67.52 32.98 26.55
CA SER A 19 67.09 31.72 25.96
C SER A 19 66.69 30.74 27.06
N ARG A 20 65.41 30.39 27.12
CA ARG A 20 64.92 29.19 27.82
C ARG A 20 63.86 28.53 26.96
N LEU A 21 64.24 27.34 26.49
CA LEU A 21 63.44 26.28 25.91
C LEU A 21 61.96 26.35 26.32
N VAL A 22 61.10 26.71 25.37
CA VAL A 22 59.67 26.40 25.47
C VAL A 22 59.53 24.97 24.96
N THR A 23 59.31 24.04 25.88
CA THR A 23 58.79 22.71 25.54
C THR A 23 57.39 22.94 24.97
N PHE A 24 57.26 22.96 23.65
CA PHE A 24 55.97 22.79 23.01
C PHE A 24 55.48 21.40 23.39
N LEU A 25 54.55 21.32 24.33
CA LEU A 25 53.66 20.18 24.44
C LEU A 25 52.76 20.27 23.20
N THR A 26 53.19 19.66 22.09
CA THR A 26 52.29 19.34 21.00
C THR A 26 51.30 18.34 21.58
N CYS A 27 50.14 18.82 22.03
CA CYS A 27 48.95 17.98 22.04
C CYS A 27 48.72 17.60 20.58
N VAL A 28 49.25 16.44 20.20
CA VAL A 28 48.74 15.71 19.04
C VAL A 28 47.31 15.36 19.45
N ALA A 29 46.36 16.19 19.04
CA ALA A 29 44.99 15.73 18.89
C ALA A 29 45.09 14.67 17.80
N LEU A 30 45.19 13.40 18.21
CA LEU A 30 44.88 12.30 17.32
C LEU A 30 43.48 12.60 16.77
N PRO A 31 43.25 12.48 15.44
CA PRO A 31 41.89 12.46 14.95
C PRO A 31 41.20 11.30 15.66
N PHE A 32 40.20 11.61 16.48
CA PHE A 32 39.30 10.60 17.00
C PHE A 32 38.44 10.15 15.82
N ALA A 33 38.97 9.24 14.99
CA ALA A 33 38.15 8.54 14.02
C ALA A 33 37.18 7.65 14.82
N VAL A 34 35.89 7.88 14.61
CA VAL A 34 34.83 7.04 15.15
C VAL A 34 34.88 5.66 14.50
N SER A 35 34.44 4.63 15.22
CA SER A 35 34.25 3.26 14.75
C SER A 35 33.80 3.27 13.29
N ALA A 36 34.62 2.73 12.39
CA ALA A 36 34.27 2.61 10.99
C ALA A 36 33.03 1.71 10.90
N ALA A 37 31.90 2.32 10.54
CA ALA A 37 30.65 1.62 10.40
C ALA A 37 30.39 1.33 8.92
N THR A 38 29.92 0.13 8.61
CA THR A 38 29.64 -0.30 7.24
C THR A 38 28.13 -0.33 7.02
N PRO A 39 27.60 0.17 5.89
CA PRO A 39 26.20 -0.02 5.54
C PRO A 39 25.85 -1.51 5.62
N HIS A 40 24.80 -1.83 6.36
CA HIS A 40 24.41 -3.21 6.61
C HIS A 40 23.06 -3.51 5.99
N HIS A 41 22.04 -2.72 6.35
CA HIS A 41 20.69 -2.96 5.86
C HIS A 41 19.93 -1.66 5.57
N LEU A 42 18.96 -1.74 4.66
CA LEU A 42 17.87 -0.78 4.56
C LEU A 42 16.60 -1.45 5.04
N HIS A 43 15.87 -0.83 5.97
CA HIS A 43 14.65 -1.41 6.50
C HIS A 43 13.41 -0.77 5.87
N ILE A 44 12.65 -1.58 5.13
CA ILE A 44 11.49 -1.17 4.36
C ILE A 44 10.20 -1.65 5.02
N ALA A 45 9.33 -0.69 5.35
CA ALA A 45 8.03 -0.93 5.98
C ALA A 45 6.96 -1.25 4.92
N LEU A 46 6.29 -2.38 5.07
CA LEU A 46 5.32 -2.87 4.10
C LEU A 46 4.26 -3.80 4.71
N SER A 47 3.32 -4.27 3.89
CA SER A 47 2.15 -5.06 4.31
C SER A 47 2.31 -6.58 4.09
N ASN A 48 3.33 -7.02 3.34
CA ASN A 48 3.71 -8.43 3.15
C ASN A 48 5.19 -8.57 2.71
N THR A 49 5.97 -9.36 3.45
CA THR A 49 7.42 -9.48 3.25
C THR A 49 7.83 -10.45 2.13
N SER A 50 7.09 -11.54 1.92
CA SER A 50 7.49 -12.56 0.93
C SER A 50 7.31 -12.12 -0.51
N GLU A 51 6.27 -11.31 -0.80
CA GLU A 51 6.13 -10.66 -2.11
C GLU A 51 7.23 -9.66 -2.38
N ALA A 52 7.75 -9.00 -1.33
CA ALA A 52 8.87 -8.10 -1.44
C ALA A 52 10.15 -8.81 -1.84
N VAL A 53 10.47 -9.93 -1.20
CA VAL A 53 11.62 -10.76 -1.59
C VAL A 53 11.55 -11.10 -3.08
N SER A 54 10.45 -11.71 -3.55
CA SER A 54 10.31 -12.10 -4.95
C SER A 54 10.38 -10.93 -5.93
N TRP A 55 9.82 -9.77 -5.56
CA TRP A 55 9.83 -8.58 -6.42
C TRP A 55 11.26 -8.03 -6.60
N TYR A 56 12.03 -7.94 -5.51
CA TYR A 56 13.41 -7.44 -5.56
C TYR A 56 14.35 -8.42 -6.28
N GLU A 57 14.12 -9.74 -6.16
CA GLU A 57 14.82 -10.75 -6.97
C GLU A 57 14.50 -10.61 -8.46
N GLU A 58 13.22 -10.45 -8.82
CA GLU A 58 12.78 -10.39 -10.21
C GLU A 58 13.25 -9.11 -10.92
N HIS A 59 13.23 -7.97 -10.22
CA HIS A 59 13.40 -6.67 -10.87
C HIS A 59 14.74 -5.98 -10.61
N LEU A 60 15.45 -6.32 -9.54
CA LEU A 60 16.66 -5.60 -9.11
C LEU A 60 17.88 -6.50 -8.91
N ASP A 61 17.80 -7.76 -9.37
CA ASP A 61 18.89 -8.75 -9.31
C ASP A 61 19.43 -8.96 -7.88
N CYS A 62 18.59 -8.78 -6.86
CA CYS A 62 18.92 -9.13 -5.49
C CYS A 62 18.74 -10.65 -5.26
N GLU A 63 19.36 -11.20 -4.21
CA GLU A 63 19.31 -12.63 -3.88
C GLU A 63 18.54 -12.86 -2.58
N ALA A 64 17.57 -13.77 -2.56
CA ALA A 64 16.89 -14.16 -1.32
C ALA A 64 17.89 -14.75 -0.29
N ILE A 65 17.72 -14.34 0.97
CA ILE A 65 18.54 -14.89 2.07
C ILE A 65 17.93 -16.22 2.53
N ALA A 66 18.74 -17.29 2.55
CA ALA A 66 18.24 -18.62 2.89
C ALA A 66 17.64 -18.66 4.31
N GLY A 67 16.37 -19.07 4.40
CA GLY A 67 15.62 -19.13 5.67
C GLY A 67 15.04 -17.80 6.14
N ARG A 68 15.10 -16.75 5.31
CA ARG A 68 14.49 -15.43 5.55
C ARG A 68 13.44 -15.18 4.47
N GLU A 69 12.20 -14.91 4.88
CA GLU A 69 11.11 -14.50 3.97
C GLU A 69 10.90 -12.98 3.97
N ASP A 70 11.84 -12.27 4.61
CA ASP A 70 11.76 -10.87 4.99
C ASP A 70 13.05 -10.11 4.67
N ALA A 71 13.95 -10.69 3.88
CA ALA A 71 15.16 -10.00 3.48
C ALA A 71 15.73 -10.52 2.15
N VAL A 72 16.35 -9.61 1.40
CA VAL A 72 17.17 -9.90 0.22
C VAL A 72 18.55 -9.30 0.38
N ASN A 73 19.55 -9.94 -0.20
CA ASN A 73 20.87 -9.37 -0.34
C ASN A 73 21.02 -8.69 -1.71
N CYS A 74 21.34 -7.41 -1.72
CA CYS A 74 21.51 -6.60 -2.92
C CYS A 74 22.99 -6.19 -3.07
N GLY A 75 23.91 -7.14 -3.00
CA GLY A 75 25.36 -6.91 -3.06
C GLY A 75 26.00 -6.89 -1.67
N ASN A 76 26.42 -5.72 -1.21
CA ASN A 76 26.98 -5.52 0.14
C ASN A 76 25.95 -4.92 1.12
N THR A 77 24.68 -4.86 0.74
CA THR A 77 23.60 -4.30 1.57
C THR A 77 22.40 -5.22 1.54
N GLU A 78 21.89 -5.53 2.73
CA GLU A 78 20.63 -6.24 2.89
C GLU A 78 19.46 -5.25 2.76
N ILE A 79 18.40 -5.65 2.08
CA ILE A 79 17.11 -4.95 2.19
C ILE A 79 16.24 -5.84 3.05
N GLU A 80 15.93 -5.36 4.25
CA GLU A 80 15.07 -6.04 5.22
C GLU A 80 13.66 -5.46 5.13
N PHE A 81 12.66 -6.31 5.24
CA PHE A 81 11.25 -5.99 5.09
C PHE A 81 10.52 -6.29 6.39
N PHE A 82 9.67 -5.38 6.85
CA PHE A 82 8.89 -5.61 8.07
C PHE A 82 7.45 -5.14 7.95
N LEU A 83 6.61 -5.70 8.81
CA LEU A 83 5.18 -5.45 8.78
C LEU A 83 4.84 -4.21 9.60
N ALA A 84 4.55 -3.11 8.91
CA ALA A 84 4.13 -1.88 9.57
C ALA A 84 3.12 -1.07 8.74
N GLN A 85 2.26 -0.34 9.45
CA GLN A 85 1.45 0.70 8.83
C GLN A 85 2.37 1.86 8.45
N THR A 86 2.43 2.19 7.16
CA THR A 86 3.14 3.38 6.69
C THR A 86 2.18 4.53 6.50
N VAL A 87 2.64 5.75 6.76
CA VAL A 87 1.86 6.98 6.53
C VAL A 87 2.15 7.62 5.16
N GLY A 88 2.94 6.94 4.31
CA GLY A 88 3.26 7.35 2.95
C GLY A 88 4.60 6.78 2.46
N GLY A 89 4.94 7.05 1.20
CA GLY A 89 6.18 6.62 0.55
C GLY A 89 7.46 7.30 1.07
N SER A 90 8.60 6.96 0.48
CA SER A 90 9.91 7.51 0.88
C SER A 90 10.18 8.93 0.39
N GLN A 91 9.54 9.34 -0.71
CA GLN A 91 9.77 10.64 -1.34
C GLN A 91 9.48 11.80 -0.38
N GLY A 92 10.40 12.77 -0.31
CA GLY A 92 10.28 13.93 0.57
C GLY A 92 10.55 13.67 2.06
N THR A 93 11.00 12.46 2.41
CA THR A 93 11.50 12.13 3.75
C THR A 93 13.02 12.31 3.80
N GLY A 94 13.62 12.23 5.00
CA GLY A 94 15.06 12.35 5.18
C GLY A 94 15.89 11.36 4.33
N VAL A 95 15.34 10.17 4.03
CA VAL A 95 15.87 9.25 3.01
C VAL A 95 14.88 9.22 1.85
N ASP A 96 15.23 9.88 0.74
CA ASP A 96 14.32 10.04 -0.40
C ASP A 96 14.17 8.74 -1.20
N HIS A 97 15.32 8.13 -1.50
CA HIS A 97 15.45 6.93 -2.31
C HIS A 97 16.81 6.27 -2.08
N PHE A 98 16.97 5.09 -2.66
CA PHE A 98 18.26 4.46 -2.89
C PHE A 98 18.40 4.11 -4.37
N GLY A 99 19.64 3.92 -4.81
CA GLY A 99 19.96 3.73 -6.21
C GLY A 99 20.55 2.37 -6.51
N PHE A 100 20.21 1.83 -7.69
CA PHE A 100 20.91 0.72 -8.32
C PHE A 100 21.55 1.17 -9.62
N SER A 101 22.76 0.69 -9.87
CA SER A 101 23.41 0.84 -11.15
C SER A 101 23.22 -0.40 -12.02
N VAL A 102 22.81 -0.18 -13.26
CA VAL A 102 22.60 -1.22 -14.28
C VAL A 102 23.51 -0.97 -15.48
N PRO A 103 23.93 -2.02 -16.21
CA PRO A 103 24.86 -1.86 -17.33
C PRO A 103 24.24 -1.11 -18.53
N ASP A 104 22.94 -1.25 -18.75
CA ASP A 104 22.21 -0.57 -19.83
C ASP A 104 20.84 -0.11 -19.31
N LEU A 105 20.73 1.19 -19.02
CA LEU A 105 19.54 1.76 -18.42
C LEU A 105 18.36 1.84 -19.42
N ASP A 106 18.63 2.07 -20.70
CA ASP A 106 17.57 2.12 -21.70
C ASP A 106 16.93 0.72 -21.87
N ALA A 107 17.77 -0.33 -21.90
CA ALA A 107 17.28 -1.70 -21.94
C ALA A 107 16.49 -2.07 -20.69
N LYS A 108 16.98 -1.71 -19.49
CA LYS A 108 16.27 -2.01 -18.24
C LYS A 108 14.93 -1.28 -18.16
N MET A 109 14.88 0.00 -18.53
CA MET A 109 13.62 0.74 -18.53
C MET A 109 12.63 0.21 -19.57
N ALA A 110 13.10 -0.25 -20.74
CA ALA A 110 12.26 -0.89 -21.74
C ALA A 110 11.72 -2.26 -21.26
N GLU A 111 12.53 -3.05 -20.55
CA GLU A 111 12.10 -4.28 -19.88
C GLU A 111 10.96 -3.97 -18.90
N LEU A 112 11.18 -3.05 -17.94
CA LEU A 112 10.19 -2.67 -16.94
C LEU A 112 8.90 -2.10 -17.57
N GLU A 113 9.01 -1.34 -18.67
CA GLU A 113 7.86 -0.85 -19.44
C GLU A 113 7.11 -1.99 -20.17
N SER A 114 7.83 -3.01 -20.66
CA SER A 114 7.28 -4.13 -21.43
C SER A 114 6.52 -5.15 -20.58
N VAL A 115 6.98 -5.39 -19.34
CA VAL A 115 6.24 -6.20 -18.34
C VAL A 115 4.90 -5.52 -18.02
N GLY A 116 4.89 -4.20 -18.12
CA GLY A 116 3.69 -3.40 -18.22
C GLY A 116 3.06 -3.07 -16.88
N VAL A 117 2.32 -1.97 -16.94
CA VAL A 117 1.39 -1.37 -15.98
C VAL A 117 0.33 -2.34 -15.40
N ARG A 118 0.36 -3.61 -15.77
CA ARG A 118 -0.73 -4.59 -15.55
C ARG A 118 -0.35 -5.71 -14.58
N GLY A 119 0.44 -5.40 -13.55
CA GLY A 119 0.57 -6.27 -12.38
C GLY A 119 1.97 -6.64 -11.91
N SER A 120 3.05 -6.12 -12.49
CA SER A 120 4.42 -6.32 -11.95
C SER A 120 4.72 -5.50 -10.70
N GLY A 121 3.84 -4.55 -10.36
CA GLY A 121 4.04 -3.69 -9.19
C GLY A 121 5.16 -2.65 -9.33
N VAL A 122 5.88 -2.59 -10.47
CA VAL A 122 6.85 -1.53 -10.78
C VAL A 122 6.14 -0.31 -11.36
N ARG A 123 6.30 0.87 -10.75
CA ARG A 123 5.81 2.15 -11.28
C ARG A 123 6.93 2.94 -11.92
N LEU A 124 6.79 3.27 -13.21
CA LEU A 124 7.73 4.14 -13.90
C LEU A 124 7.47 5.62 -13.56
N VAL A 125 8.52 6.37 -13.26
CA VAL A 125 8.44 7.81 -12.99
C VAL A 125 8.96 8.57 -14.21
N ARG A 126 8.15 9.50 -14.73
CA ARG A 126 8.53 10.38 -15.84
C ARG A 126 9.07 11.70 -15.31
N PHE A 127 10.08 12.24 -15.99
CA PHE A 127 10.54 13.61 -15.80
C PHE A 127 9.51 14.62 -16.31
N GLU A 128 9.69 15.90 -15.98
CA GLU A 128 8.77 16.98 -16.38
C GLU A 128 8.57 17.10 -17.91
N ASP A 129 9.58 16.69 -18.69
CA ASP A 129 9.52 16.66 -20.15
C ASP A 129 8.85 15.40 -20.72
N GLY A 130 8.40 14.49 -19.86
CA GLY A 130 7.74 13.23 -20.19
C GLY A 130 8.69 12.07 -20.48
N SER A 131 10.01 12.28 -20.48
CA SER A 131 11.01 11.22 -20.65
C SER A 131 11.05 10.29 -19.44
N LEU A 132 11.48 9.04 -19.65
CA LEU A 132 11.71 8.04 -18.59
C LEU A 132 13.18 7.96 -18.16
N VAL A 133 14.08 8.32 -19.06
CA VAL A 133 15.53 8.29 -18.87
C VAL A 133 16.07 9.67 -19.16
N ARG A 134 16.96 10.16 -18.30
CA ARG A 134 17.65 11.44 -18.44
C ARG A 134 19.15 11.22 -18.44
N ASP A 135 19.84 11.67 -19.48
CA ASP A 135 21.30 11.71 -19.52
C ASP A 135 21.80 12.99 -18.85
N ILE A 136 22.67 12.85 -17.84
CA ILE A 136 23.30 13.97 -17.13
C ILE A 136 24.77 14.06 -17.59
N PRO A 137 25.13 15.08 -18.41
CA PRO A 137 26.49 15.22 -18.91
C PRO A 137 27.53 15.29 -17.80
N GLY A 138 28.52 14.39 -17.85
CA GLY A 138 29.60 14.30 -16.87
C GLY A 138 29.32 13.38 -15.68
N LEU A 139 28.09 12.87 -15.54
CA LEU A 139 27.70 11.91 -14.52
C LEU A 139 27.33 10.56 -15.17
N PHE A 140 26.04 10.28 -15.35
CA PHE A 140 25.50 9.10 -16.03
C PHE A 140 24.02 9.33 -16.42
N LYS A 141 23.43 8.33 -17.09
CA LYS A 141 21.97 8.29 -17.28
C LYS A 141 21.28 7.90 -15.98
N ILE A 142 20.12 8.48 -15.74
CA ILE A 142 19.26 8.19 -14.59
C ILE A 142 17.81 7.94 -15.01
N ALA A 143 17.12 7.13 -14.23
CA ALA A 143 15.69 6.93 -14.29
C ALA A 143 15.16 6.69 -12.88
N PHE A 144 13.86 6.89 -12.68
CA PHE A 144 13.22 6.61 -11.39
C PHE A 144 12.09 5.60 -11.57
N ILE A 145 12.02 4.68 -10.62
CA ILE A 145 10.88 3.80 -10.44
C ILE A 145 10.36 3.93 -9.00
N THR A 146 9.15 3.43 -8.77
CA THR A 146 8.63 3.19 -7.43
C THR A 146 8.27 1.72 -7.33
N ASP A 147 8.67 1.09 -6.24
CA ASP A 147 8.23 -0.26 -5.91
C ASP A 147 6.72 -0.28 -5.53
N PRO A 148 6.11 -1.45 -5.35
CA PRO A 148 4.69 -1.57 -5.01
C PRO A 148 4.31 -0.88 -3.69
N TRP A 149 5.28 -0.77 -2.76
CA TRP A 149 5.07 -0.27 -1.40
C TRP A 149 5.32 1.24 -1.27
N GLY A 150 5.70 1.92 -2.35
CA GLY A 150 5.90 3.37 -2.35
C GLY A 150 7.35 3.79 -2.07
N THR A 151 8.30 2.87 -2.17
CA THR A 151 9.72 3.17 -2.12
C THR A 151 10.16 3.72 -3.46
N LYS A 152 10.70 4.92 -3.47
CA LYS A 152 11.34 5.50 -4.66
C LYS A 152 12.72 4.89 -4.83
N ILE A 153 13.04 4.48 -6.05
CA ILE A 153 14.32 3.85 -6.41
C ILE A 153 14.86 4.58 -7.63
N GLU A 154 16.14 4.97 -7.56
CA GLU A 154 16.87 5.49 -8.72
C GLU A 154 17.56 4.35 -9.45
N LEU A 155 17.47 4.32 -10.77
CA LEU A 155 18.27 3.45 -11.62
C LEU A 155 19.28 4.32 -12.36
N VAL A 156 20.56 3.99 -12.23
CA VAL A 156 21.67 4.72 -12.84
C VAL A 156 22.44 3.82 -13.79
N GLN A 157 23.22 4.42 -14.69
CA GLN A 157 24.14 3.68 -15.55
C GLN A 157 25.60 4.05 -15.22
N ASP A 158 26.09 3.58 -14.07
CA ASP A 158 27.51 3.69 -13.71
C ASP A 158 28.21 2.35 -13.89
N GLU A 159 28.93 2.19 -15.00
CA GLU A 159 29.66 0.96 -15.34
C GLU A 159 30.80 0.64 -14.36
N ASP A 160 31.25 1.62 -13.57
CA ASP A 160 32.33 1.42 -12.58
C ASP A 160 31.82 0.75 -11.30
N LEU A 161 30.53 0.85 -11.00
CA LEU A 161 29.89 0.35 -9.78
C LEU A 161 28.48 -0.14 -10.10
N LEU A 162 28.34 -1.44 -10.38
CA LEU A 162 27.06 -2.09 -10.66
C LEU A 162 26.40 -2.61 -9.38
N GLY A 163 25.06 -2.72 -9.38
CA GLY A 163 24.28 -3.18 -8.22
C GLY A 163 23.88 -2.03 -7.31
N PHE A 164 23.68 -2.31 -6.01
CA PHE A 164 23.32 -1.27 -5.04
C PHE A 164 24.40 -0.19 -4.99
N HIS A 165 24.01 1.05 -5.26
CA HIS A 165 24.95 2.13 -5.60
C HIS A 165 24.99 3.24 -4.56
N HIS A 166 23.82 3.69 -4.08
CA HIS A 166 23.77 4.82 -3.17
C HIS A 166 22.50 4.86 -2.32
N ILE A 167 22.58 5.60 -1.20
CA ILE A 167 21.44 6.07 -0.41
C ILE A 167 21.40 7.59 -0.57
N HIS A 168 20.23 8.13 -0.93
CA HIS A 168 20.07 9.54 -1.22
C HIS A 168 19.23 10.25 -0.16
N LEU A 169 19.83 11.25 0.49
CA LEU A 169 19.24 12.01 1.57
C LEU A 169 18.62 13.32 1.07
N ASN A 170 17.48 13.68 1.64
CA ASN A 170 16.99 15.05 1.59
C ASN A 170 17.46 15.78 2.84
N SER A 171 18.05 16.96 2.67
CA SER A 171 18.53 17.75 3.80
C SER A 171 18.28 19.24 3.60
N VAL A 172 18.03 19.96 4.71
CA VAL A 172 18.03 21.43 4.68
C VAL A 172 19.44 22.03 4.61
N ASP A 173 20.47 21.24 4.92
CA ASP A 173 21.89 21.61 4.81
C ASP A 173 22.71 20.35 4.45
N PRO A 174 22.79 19.99 3.15
CA PRO A 174 23.44 18.76 2.70
C PRO A 174 24.89 18.64 3.15
N ALA A 175 25.64 19.74 3.16
CA ALA A 175 27.04 19.73 3.57
C ALA A 175 27.19 19.42 5.06
N ALA A 176 26.36 20.02 5.91
CA ALA A 176 26.36 19.73 7.35
C ALA A 176 25.87 18.30 7.64
N ALA A 177 24.89 17.80 6.88
CA ALA A 177 24.42 16.42 7.02
C ALA A 177 25.54 15.43 6.68
N LEU A 178 26.19 15.55 5.52
CA LEU A 178 27.29 14.67 5.11
C LEU A 178 28.47 14.72 6.10
N ASP A 179 28.84 15.91 6.58
CA ASP A 179 29.87 16.09 7.62
C ASP A 179 29.51 15.36 8.92
N TRP A 180 28.23 15.40 9.31
CA TRP A 180 27.74 14.63 10.47
C TRP A 180 27.88 13.11 10.26
N TYR A 181 27.50 12.58 9.09
CA TYR A 181 27.64 11.14 8.80
C TYR A 181 29.10 10.70 8.77
N ASN A 182 30.00 11.51 8.20
CA ASN A 182 31.44 11.26 8.27
C ASN A 182 31.94 11.22 9.73
N GLN A 183 31.55 12.21 10.55
CA GLN A 183 32.03 12.30 11.93
C GLN A 183 31.47 11.21 12.84
N VAL A 184 30.21 10.81 12.64
CA VAL A 184 29.51 9.87 13.53
C VAL A 184 29.66 8.41 13.09
N LEU A 185 29.79 8.13 11.79
CA LEU A 185 29.85 6.77 11.26
C LEU A 185 31.16 6.42 10.54
N GLY A 186 32.03 7.40 10.28
CA GLY A 186 33.41 7.15 9.85
C GLY A 186 33.64 6.89 8.36
N GLY A 187 32.67 7.19 7.47
CA GLY A 187 32.87 7.05 6.01
C GLY A 187 33.80 8.11 5.41
N GLU A 188 34.28 7.93 4.19
CA GLU A 188 35.25 8.84 3.54
C GLU A 188 34.55 9.96 2.75
N PRO A 189 34.81 11.25 3.04
CA PRO A 189 34.28 12.35 2.22
C PRO A 189 34.88 12.29 0.82
N ALA A 190 34.04 12.22 -0.19
CA ALA A 190 34.45 12.08 -1.58
C ALA A 190 33.48 12.82 -2.53
N SER A 191 33.83 12.85 -3.82
CA SER A 191 33.01 13.49 -4.85
C SER A 191 32.78 12.53 -6.02
N LEU A 192 31.53 12.08 -6.18
CA LEU A 192 31.13 11.16 -7.22
C LEU A 192 31.25 11.84 -8.59
N LYS A 193 32.10 11.27 -9.45
CA LYS A 193 32.53 11.81 -10.75
C LYS A 193 33.00 13.29 -10.69
N GLY A 194 33.41 13.77 -9.51
CA GLY A 194 33.80 15.16 -9.28
C GLY A 194 32.64 16.17 -9.35
N MET A 195 31.40 15.71 -9.27
CA MET A 195 30.19 16.54 -9.43
C MET A 195 29.28 16.54 -8.20
N LEU A 196 29.17 15.42 -7.50
CA LEU A 196 28.27 15.26 -6.35
C LEU A 196 29.10 14.95 -5.10
N ASP A 197 29.08 15.85 -4.13
CA ASP A 197 29.71 15.61 -2.84
C ASP A 197 28.92 14.56 -2.06
N GLY A 198 29.64 13.65 -1.41
CA GLY A 198 29.05 12.54 -0.65
C GLY A 198 30.02 11.98 0.37
N VAL A 199 29.53 11.01 1.13
CA VAL A 199 30.36 10.17 2.01
C VAL A 199 30.34 8.76 1.45
N LEU A 200 31.51 8.21 1.16
CA LEU A 200 31.68 6.86 0.66
C LEU A 200 31.91 5.92 1.84
N PHE A 201 31.06 4.90 1.96
CA PHE A 201 31.25 3.81 2.90
C PHE A 201 31.51 2.53 2.10
N ASP A 202 32.77 2.10 2.10
CA ASP A 202 33.28 1.05 1.19
C ASP A 202 33.00 1.37 -0.29
N ASP A 203 31.99 0.76 -0.89
CA ASP A 203 31.55 0.97 -2.27
C ASP A 203 30.16 1.62 -2.38
N ILE A 204 29.56 2.03 -1.25
CA ILE A 204 28.22 2.60 -1.21
C ILE A 204 28.28 4.10 -0.93
N TRP A 205 27.66 4.88 -1.80
CA TRP A 205 27.58 6.33 -1.64
C TRP A 205 26.43 6.74 -0.74
N LEU A 206 26.71 7.59 0.25
CA LEU A 206 25.71 8.41 0.90
C LEU A 206 25.74 9.80 0.27
N LEU A 207 24.69 10.13 -0.48
CA LEU A 207 24.54 11.39 -1.20
C LEU A 207 23.47 12.24 -0.52
N ALA A 208 23.57 13.57 -0.63
CA ALA A 208 22.57 14.47 -0.07
C ALA A 208 22.26 15.62 -1.02
N THR A 209 20.98 15.98 -1.12
CA THR A 209 20.53 17.16 -1.89
C THR A 209 19.70 18.09 -1.03
N GLU A 210 19.72 19.38 -1.40
CA GLU A 210 18.94 20.40 -0.72
C GLU A 210 17.45 20.16 -0.92
N TYR A 211 16.72 20.05 0.19
CA TYR A 211 15.27 19.93 0.20
C TYR A 211 14.63 21.31 0.27
N THR A 212 13.92 21.70 -0.79
CA THR A 212 13.43 23.08 -0.98
C THR A 212 12.00 23.31 -0.47
N ASP A 213 11.25 22.24 -0.19
CA ASP A 213 9.86 22.31 0.27
C ASP A 213 9.72 22.41 1.81
N GLY A 214 10.75 22.93 2.47
CA GLY A 214 10.77 23.14 3.92
C GLY A 214 11.69 22.15 4.63
N ARG A 215 11.14 21.33 5.53
CA ARG A 215 11.90 20.27 6.21
C ARG A 215 11.47 18.91 5.70
N PRO A 216 12.40 18.00 5.42
CA PRO A 216 12.06 16.61 5.09
C PRO A 216 11.23 15.97 6.21
N GLY A 217 10.35 15.05 5.83
CA GLY A 217 9.65 14.19 6.80
C GLY A 217 10.62 13.24 7.51
N ILE A 218 10.33 12.90 8.77
CA ILE A 218 11.07 11.82 9.45
C ILE A 218 10.85 10.49 8.72
N THR A 219 11.85 9.61 8.74
CA THR A 219 11.77 8.30 8.06
C THR A 219 10.92 7.31 8.84
N GLN A 220 10.93 7.37 10.18
CA GLN A 220 10.15 6.45 11.00
C GLN A 220 8.65 6.48 10.65
N GLY A 221 8.08 5.31 10.32
CA GLY A 221 6.70 5.14 9.87
C GLY A 221 6.45 5.45 8.39
N ARG A 222 7.51 5.70 7.60
CA ARG A 222 7.47 5.80 6.12
C ARG A 222 7.94 4.49 5.51
N THR A 223 7.80 4.35 4.19
CA THR A 223 8.20 3.12 3.51
C THR A 223 9.69 2.80 3.70
N ILE A 224 10.60 3.78 3.65
CA ILE A 224 11.96 3.60 4.18
C ILE A 224 11.93 4.05 5.64
N ASP A 225 12.00 3.11 6.57
CA ASP A 225 11.88 3.43 8.01
C ASP A 225 13.22 3.86 8.60
N HIS A 226 14.28 3.08 8.34
CA HIS A 226 15.64 3.37 8.81
C HIS A 226 16.73 2.76 7.92
N ILE A 227 17.93 3.31 8.07
CA ILE A 227 19.18 2.79 7.50
C ILE A 227 20.03 2.17 8.60
N GLY A 228 20.61 1.01 8.32
CA GLY A 228 21.40 0.23 9.26
C GLY A 228 22.89 0.29 8.96
N PHE A 229 23.70 0.49 9.99
CA PHE A 229 25.15 0.41 9.92
C PHE A 229 25.69 -0.60 10.93
N GLU A 230 26.64 -1.42 10.51
CA GLU A 230 27.32 -2.40 11.35
C GLU A 230 28.57 -1.82 11.98
N VAL A 231 28.84 -2.18 13.23
CA VAL A 231 30.08 -1.91 13.95
C VAL A 231 30.60 -3.18 14.62
N ALA A 232 31.92 -3.29 14.77
CA ALA A 232 32.53 -4.48 15.36
C ALA A 232 32.18 -4.70 16.85
N ASP A 233 32.00 -3.61 17.61
CA ASP A 233 31.61 -3.63 19.03
C ASP A 233 30.67 -2.44 19.31
N LEU A 234 29.41 -2.73 19.62
CA LEU A 234 28.40 -1.69 19.76
C LEU A 234 28.53 -0.91 21.07
N ASP A 235 29.06 -1.52 22.13
CA ASP A 235 29.28 -0.80 23.39
C ASP A 235 30.41 0.24 23.24
N GLU A 236 31.48 -0.12 22.52
CA GLU A 236 32.57 0.82 22.23
C GLU A 236 32.09 1.96 21.31
N ALA A 237 31.36 1.64 20.25
CA ALA A 237 30.78 2.63 19.35
C ALA A 237 29.83 3.59 20.11
N ALA A 238 28.99 3.06 21.02
CA ALA A 238 28.07 3.88 21.80
C ALA A 238 28.79 4.89 22.72
N VAL A 239 29.96 4.55 23.27
CA VAL A 239 30.77 5.50 24.04
C VAL A 239 31.27 6.65 23.15
N GLN A 240 31.63 6.37 21.90
CA GLN A 240 32.11 7.37 20.95
C GLN A 240 30.96 8.28 20.47
N ILE A 241 29.82 7.68 20.11
CA ILE A 241 28.59 8.39 19.70
C ILE A 241 28.11 9.33 20.82
N ASN A 242 28.09 8.86 22.07
CA ASN A 242 27.73 9.70 23.22
C ASN A 242 28.68 10.89 23.44
N ARG A 243 29.98 10.75 23.12
CA ARG A 243 30.94 11.88 23.20
C ARG A 243 30.67 12.95 22.16
N LEU A 244 30.06 12.59 21.03
CA LEU A 244 29.60 13.52 20.00
C LEU A 244 28.24 14.15 20.33
N SER A 245 27.67 13.85 21.50
CA SER A 245 26.37 14.35 21.96
C SER A 245 25.20 13.94 21.04
N VAL A 246 25.32 12.78 20.39
CA VAL A 246 24.22 12.15 19.64
C VAL A 246 23.38 11.33 20.61
N GLU A 247 22.07 11.57 20.64
CA GLU A 247 21.15 10.88 21.54
C GLU A 247 20.67 9.54 20.96
N PHE A 248 20.67 8.51 21.81
CA PHE A 248 20.06 7.23 21.50
C PHE A 248 18.53 7.29 21.68
N ARG A 249 17.80 6.85 20.66
CA ARG A 249 16.37 6.51 20.74
C ARG A 249 16.16 5.17 21.42
N GLN A 250 17.10 4.25 21.22
CA GLN A 250 17.21 2.98 21.91
C GLN A 250 18.68 2.73 22.22
N GLU A 251 18.99 2.51 23.49
CA GLU A 251 20.34 2.15 23.94
C GLU A 251 20.72 0.74 23.44
N PRO A 252 22.03 0.43 23.28
CA PRO A 252 22.51 -0.88 22.89
C PRO A 252 21.89 -2.02 23.71
N MET A 253 21.18 -2.92 23.03
CA MET A 253 20.59 -4.10 23.65
C MET A 253 20.42 -5.25 22.67
N VAL A 254 20.18 -6.45 23.19
CA VAL A 254 19.72 -7.61 22.40
C VAL A 254 18.19 -7.70 22.58
N PRO A 255 17.38 -7.51 21.53
CA PRO A 255 15.93 -7.70 21.60
C PRO A 255 15.53 -9.13 22.02
N ASP A 256 14.40 -9.29 22.69
CA ASP A 256 13.94 -10.59 23.19
C ASP A 256 13.69 -11.62 22.05
N ASN A 257 13.34 -11.13 20.86
CA ASN A 257 13.10 -11.89 19.64
C ASN A 257 14.26 -11.81 18.64
N ALA A 258 15.48 -11.46 19.09
CA ALA A 258 16.63 -11.39 18.21
C ALA A 258 17.01 -12.77 17.64
N ARG A 259 17.33 -12.81 16.35
CA ARG A 259 17.80 -14.02 15.66
C ARG A 259 19.26 -14.36 15.97
N SER A 260 20.00 -13.40 16.53
CA SER A 260 21.38 -13.59 17.00
C SER A 260 21.59 -12.93 18.37
N SER A 261 22.75 -13.19 18.98
CA SER A 261 23.15 -12.57 20.25
C SER A 261 23.78 -11.18 20.08
N ALA A 262 23.92 -10.70 18.84
CA ALA A 262 24.47 -9.39 18.55
C ALA A 262 23.49 -8.30 19.02
N LYS A 263 24.01 -7.12 19.33
CA LYS A 263 23.20 -5.99 19.80
C LYS A 263 22.74 -5.08 18.68
N GLN A 264 21.69 -4.32 18.96
CA GLN A 264 21.22 -3.20 18.16
C GLN A 264 21.01 -1.97 19.05
N ALA A 265 21.18 -0.78 18.47
CA ALA A 265 20.81 0.51 19.02
C ALA A 265 20.19 1.38 17.93
N PHE A 266 19.43 2.41 18.32
CA PHE A 266 18.88 3.38 17.37
C PHE A 266 19.26 4.80 17.75
N ILE A 267 19.66 5.58 16.75
CA ILE A 267 19.96 7.01 16.87
C ILE A 267 19.15 7.79 15.84
N LEU A 268 18.97 9.09 16.07
CA LEU A 268 18.39 9.98 15.07
C LEU A 268 19.49 10.82 14.40
N GLY A 269 19.63 10.67 13.09
CA GLY A 269 20.51 11.47 12.26
C GLY A 269 19.91 12.82 11.85
N PRO A 270 20.64 13.60 11.04
CA PRO A 270 20.17 14.84 10.45
C PRO A 270 18.83 14.65 9.73
N ASP A 271 18.03 15.73 9.70
CA ASP A 271 16.78 15.80 8.94
C ASP A 271 15.75 14.68 9.23
N GLY A 272 15.86 14.03 10.40
CA GLY A 272 14.87 13.05 10.85
C GLY A 272 15.09 11.63 10.35
N VAL A 273 16.29 11.31 9.87
CA VAL A 273 16.68 9.96 9.46
C VAL A 273 16.89 9.07 10.68
N MET A 274 16.09 8.03 10.82
CA MET A 274 16.31 6.99 11.82
C MET A 274 17.47 6.08 11.37
N ILE A 275 18.40 5.80 12.26
CA ILE A 275 19.59 5.00 11.97
C ILE A 275 19.68 3.87 13.00
N ALA A 276 19.74 2.63 12.52
CA ALA A 276 20.09 1.48 13.33
C ALA A 276 21.62 1.31 13.34
N ILE A 277 22.21 1.15 14.53
CA ILE A 277 23.60 0.72 14.67
C ILE A 277 23.58 -0.70 15.23
N VAL A 278 24.13 -1.64 14.47
CA VAL A 278 24.11 -3.07 14.80
C VAL A 278 25.51 -3.59 15.04
N GLU A 279 25.65 -4.54 15.95
CA GLU A 279 26.91 -5.21 16.22
C GLU A 279 27.17 -6.32 15.19
N SER A 280 28.43 -6.60 14.90
CA SER A 280 28.77 -7.65 13.94
C SER A 280 28.16 -9.01 14.26
N GLY A 281 27.59 -9.64 13.23
CA GLY A 281 26.80 -10.87 13.36
C GLY A 281 25.33 -10.64 13.75
N TRP A 282 24.84 -9.41 13.65
CA TRP A 282 23.40 -9.11 13.68
C TRP A 282 22.67 -9.87 12.57
N ALA A 283 21.52 -10.45 12.92
CA ALA A 283 20.72 -11.27 12.01
C ALA A 283 19.23 -10.86 12.00
N GLY A 284 18.93 -9.64 12.46
CA GLY A 284 17.56 -9.15 12.60
C GLY A 284 16.81 -9.75 13.79
N ILE A 285 15.49 -9.51 13.81
CA ILE A 285 14.55 -10.01 14.82
C ILE A 285 13.49 -10.90 14.16
N GLU A 286 12.93 -11.86 14.90
CA GLU A 286 11.72 -12.58 14.48
C GLU A 286 10.49 -11.72 14.81
N GLU A 287 9.89 -11.08 13.81
CA GLU A 287 8.62 -10.38 14.00
C GLU A 287 7.42 -11.34 13.93
N GLU A 288 6.60 -11.35 14.99
CA GLU A 288 5.25 -11.89 14.93
C GLU A 288 4.30 -10.79 14.46
N ALA A 289 3.56 -11.02 13.37
CA ALA A 289 2.51 -10.10 12.95
C ALA A 289 1.46 -10.01 14.08
N VAL A 290 1.19 -8.80 14.56
CA VAL A 290 0.09 -8.58 15.51
C VAL A 290 -1.20 -8.59 14.72
N VAL A 291 -1.86 -9.72 14.74
CA VAL A 291 -3.16 -9.91 14.10
C VAL A 291 -4.21 -9.52 15.12
N ALA A 292 -5.13 -8.65 14.71
CA ALA A 292 -6.40 -8.50 15.42
C ALA A 292 -7.12 -9.85 15.37
N GLY A 293 -6.86 -10.68 16.39
CA GLY A 293 -7.43 -12.00 16.48
C GLY A 293 -8.94 -11.90 16.35
N SER A 294 -9.50 -12.76 15.50
CA SER A 294 -10.83 -13.32 15.70
C SER A 294 -10.83 -14.08 17.03
N THR A 295 -10.68 -13.35 18.14
CA THR A 295 -11.07 -13.85 19.44
C THR A 295 -12.58 -13.89 19.41
N GLY A 296 -13.11 -14.96 18.82
CA GLY A 296 -14.44 -15.44 19.12
C GLY A 296 -14.48 -15.65 20.63
N SER A 297 -14.93 -14.62 21.35
CA SER A 297 -15.30 -14.78 22.73
C SER A 297 -16.31 -15.92 22.76
N THR A 298 -16.01 -16.97 23.51
CA THR A 298 -16.92 -18.09 23.79
C THR A 298 -18.07 -17.68 24.72
N GLU A 299 -18.23 -16.38 24.99
CA GLU A 299 -19.43 -15.83 25.59
C GLU A 299 -20.55 -15.77 24.56
N LEU A 300 -21.75 -16.21 24.95
CA LEU A 300 -22.96 -16.11 24.14
C LEU A 300 -23.24 -14.63 23.83
N TYR A 301 -22.90 -14.19 22.61
CA TYR A 301 -23.28 -12.88 22.12
C TYR A 301 -24.81 -12.80 22.01
N VAL A 302 -25.41 -11.85 22.74
CA VAL A 302 -26.84 -11.59 22.68
C VAL A 302 -27.08 -10.42 21.73
N VAL A 303 -27.81 -10.67 20.65
CA VAL A 303 -28.14 -9.63 19.67
C VAL A 303 -28.96 -8.53 20.36
N PRO A 304 -28.53 -7.26 20.29
CA PRO A 304 -29.29 -6.15 20.86
C PRO A 304 -30.66 -6.06 20.20
N ARG A 305 -31.64 -5.52 20.93
CA ARG A 305 -33.01 -5.36 20.44
C ARG A 305 -33.36 -3.89 20.31
N THR A 306 -34.12 -3.57 19.29
CA THR A 306 -34.75 -2.26 19.14
C THR A 306 -35.76 -2.03 20.27
N PRO A 307 -36.19 -0.78 20.53
CA PRO A 307 -37.24 -0.49 21.52
C PRO A 307 -38.58 -1.20 21.27
N TRP A 308 -38.80 -1.71 20.05
CA TRP A 308 -39.98 -2.47 19.65
C TRP A 308 -39.73 -3.99 19.52
N GLY A 309 -38.55 -4.48 19.92
CA GLY A 309 -38.28 -5.91 20.11
C GLY A 309 -37.69 -6.66 18.91
N GLU A 310 -37.42 -5.99 17.79
CA GLU A 310 -36.70 -6.59 16.66
C GLU A 310 -35.18 -6.67 16.94
N PRO A 311 -34.43 -7.57 16.28
CA PRO A 311 -32.97 -7.49 16.28
C PRO A 311 -32.47 -6.11 15.79
N ASP A 312 -31.51 -5.54 16.50
CA ASP A 312 -30.93 -4.23 16.19
C ASP A 312 -29.65 -4.38 15.36
N LEU A 313 -29.81 -4.13 14.07
CA LEU A 313 -28.78 -4.07 13.04
C LEU A 313 -28.38 -2.63 12.70
N GLN A 314 -28.95 -1.62 13.38
CA GLN A 314 -28.69 -0.23 13.06
C GLN A 314 -27.22 0.13 13.22
N GLY A 315 -26.75 0.99 12.31
CA GLY A 315 -25.38 1.49 12.33
C GLY A 315 -24.83 1.70 10.94
N ILE A 316 -23.58 2.17 10.92
CA ILE A 316 -22.75 2.24 9.73
C ILE A 316 -21.79 1.04 9.79
N TRP A 317 -21.78 0.30 8.70
CA TRP A 317 -21.02 -0.91 8.52
C TRP A 317 -20.18 -0.78 7.25
N THR A 318 -19.02 -1.41 7.20
CA THR A 318 -18.16 -1.39 6.01
C THR A 318 -17.76 -2.80 5.59
N ALA A 319 -17.71 -3.04 4.28
CA ALA A 319 -17.19 -4.27 3.68
C ALA A 319 -15.67 -4.23 3.43
N ASP A 320 -14.96 -3.24 3.97
CA ASP A 320 -13.54 -3.03 3.73
C ASP A 320 -12.69 -4.25 4.04
N ALA A 321 -12.94 -4.93 5.16
CA ALA A 321 -12.24 -6.16 5.54
C ALA A 321 -12.45 -7.31 4.54
N ALA A 322 -13.58 -7.30 3.82
CA ALA A 322 -13.93 -8.30 2.81
C ALA A 322 -13.39 -7.98 1.41
N HIS A 323 -12.75 -6.82 1.22
CA HIS A 323 -12.05 -6.51 -0.02
C HIS A 323 -10.95 -7.53 -0.32
N GLY A 324 -10.90 -8.03 -1.55
CA GLY A 324 -9.91 -9.00 -2.01
C GLY A 324 -10.25 -10.47 -1.72
N ILE A 325 -11.32 -10.79 -0.98
CA ILE A 325 -11.82 -12.17 -0.90
C ILE A 325 -12.25 -12.60 -2.31
N PRO A 326 -11.72 -13.70 -2.88
CA PRO A 326 -12.15 -14.17 -4.18
C PRO A 326 -13.57 -14.73 -4.10
N LEU A 327 -14.35 -14.61 -5.18
CA LEU A 327 -15.70 -15.17 -5.19
C LEU A 327 -15.67 -16.70 -5.02
N GLN A 328 -14.83 -17.37 -5.80
CA GLN A 328 -14.64 -18.81 -5.75
C GLN A 328 -13.30 -19.16 -5.12
N ARG A 329 -13.24 -20.32 -4.48
CA ARG A 329 -12.01 -20.89 -3.90
C ARG A 329 -10.98 -21.13 -4.99
N GLY A 330 -9.76 -20.65 -4.78
CA GLY A 330 -8.63 -20.95 -5.67
C GLY A 330 -8.31 -22.44 -5.65
N ILE A 331 -7.85 -22.99 -6.78
CA ILE A 331 -7.49 -24.41 -6.87
C ILE A 331 -6.29 -24.74 -5.96
N ASP A 332 -5.43 -23.75 -5.74
CA ASP A 332 -4.19 -23.86 -4.94
C ASP A 332 -4.46 -23.84 -3.42
N VAL A 333 -5.65 -23.41 -2.99
CA VAL A 333 -6.10 -23.35 -1.58
C VAL A 333 -7.29 -24.29 -1.33
N ALA A 334 -7.46 -25.31 -2.16
CA ALA A 334 -8.61 -26.21 -2.13
C ALA A 334 -8.77 -26.98 -0.80
N GLY A 335 -7.70 -27.11 0.00
CA GLY A 335 -7.71 -27.80 1.30
C GLY A 335 -7.55 -26.89 2.53
N THR A 336 -7.48 -25.57 2.36
CA THR A 336 -7.22 -24.61 3.44
C THR A 336 -8.52 -23.93 3.87
N ASP A 337 -8.92 -24.06 5.13
CA ASP A 337 -10.20 -23.48 5.57
C ASP A 337 -10.13 -21.95 5.78
N GLU A 338 -9.00 -21.44 6.25
CA GLU A 338 -8.72 -20.01 6.44
C GLU A 338 -7.27 -19.68 6.09
N LEU A 339 -7.04 -18.49 5.53
CA LEU A 339 -5.70 -17.95 5.31
C LEU A 339 -5.06 -17.56 6.65
N THR A 340 -3.73 -17.59 6.72
CA THR A 340 -3.06 -16.87 7.79
C THR A 340 -3.31 -15.36 7.62
N PRO A 341 -3.17 -14.57 8.69
CA PRO A 341 -3.34 -13.12 8.60
C PRO A 341 -2.34 -12.44 7.66
N GLU A 342 -1.12 -12.97 7.58
CA GLU A 342 -0.07 -12.52 6.65
C GLU A 342 -0.48 -12.81 5.20
N GLU A 343 -1.01 -14.01 4.93
CA GLU A 343 -1.57 -14.39 3.63
C GLU A 343 -2.78 -13.52 3.24
N ALA A 344 -3.63 -13.18 4.21
CA ALA A 344 -4.79 -12.31 4.01
C ALA A 344 -4.39 -10.87 3.69
N ALA A 345 -3.35 -10.34 4.37
CA ALA A 345 -2.74 -9.05 4.06
C ALA A 345 -2.11 -9.04 2.67
N ALA A 346 -1.34 -10.09 2.32
CA ALA A 346 -0.78 -10.28 0.99
C ALA A 346 -1.86 -10.21 -0.09
N ARG A 347 -2.93 -10.99 0.08
CA ARG A 347 -4.04 -11.04 -0.87
C ARG A 347 -4.69 -9.67 -1.06
N ARG A 348 -4.89 -8.93 0.03
CA ARG A 348 -5.44 -7.58 -0.02
C ARG A 348 -4.53 -6.67 -0.82
N GLU A 349 -3.23 -6.70 -0.55
CA GLU A 349 -2.24 -5.88 -1.25
C GLU A 349 -2.23 -6.19 -2.76
N ARG A 350 -2.12 -7.47 -3.15
CA ARG A 350 -2.23 -7.89 -4.56
C ARG A 350 -3.50 -7.39 -5.24
N GLY A 351 -4.65 -7.51 -4.57
CA GLY A 351 -5.93 -7.03 -5.10
C GLY A 351 -5.94 -5.51 -5.30
N THR A 352 -5.27 -4.79 -4.42
CA THR A 352 -5.15 -3.34 -4.46
C THR A 352 -4.25 -2.87 -5.59
N LEU A 353 -3.05 -3.46 -5.67
CA LEU A 353 -2.06 -3.18 -6.71
C LEU A 353 -2.63 -3.45 -8.11
N ASN A 354 -3.45 -4.49 -8.27
CA ASN A 354 -4.09 -4.83 -9.53
C ASN A 354 -5.26 -3.91 -9.93
N SER A 355 -5.81 -3.08 -9.03
CA SER A 355 -7.06 -2.35 -9.27
C SER A 355 -6.92 -0.82 -9.34
N ILE A 356 -5.99 -0.19 -8.60
CA ILE A 356 -5.76 1.27 -8.61
C ILE A 356 -4.27 1.56 -8.85
N TRP A 357 -3.72 1.00 -9.93
CA TRP A 357 -2.31 1.13 -10.28
C TRP A 357 -1.87 2.57 -10.62
N GLY A 358 -2.81 3.46 -10.99
CA GLY A 358 -2.50 4.81 -11.49
C GLY A 358 -2.37 5.93 -10.45
N TYR A 359 -2.54 5.67 -9.15
CA TYR A 359 -2.48 6.71 -8.09
C TYR A 359 -1.34 6.44 -7.12
N ASP A 360 -0.62 7.50 -6.70
CA ASP A 360 0.39 7.45 -5.64
C ASP A 360 -0.14 6.80 -4.36
N ARG A 361 0.70 6.02 -3.65
CA ARG A 361 0.32 5.38 -2.38
C ARG A 361 -0.15 6.40 -1.34
N GLU A 362 0.51 7.56 -1.26
CA GLU A 362 0.05 8.64 -0.38
C GLU A 362 -1.38 9.08 -0.73
N TRP A 363 -1.73 9.18 -2.02
CA TRP A 363 -3.10 9.48 -2.44
C TRP A 363 -4.06 8.32 -2.15
N ARG A 364 -3.64 7.06 -2.36
CA ARG A 364 -4.43 5.87 -2.01
C ARG A 364 -4.73 5.82 -0.51
N ASP A 365 -3.72 6.02 0.32
CA ASP A 365 -3.81 5.85 1.78
C ASP A 365 -4.56 7.03 2.43
N THR A 366 -4.34 8.26 1.94
CA THR A 366 -4.98 9.47 2.48
C THR A 366 -6.35 9.79 1.87
N THR A 367 -6.60 9.47 0.59
CA THR A 367 -7.84 9.85 -0.11
C THR A 367 -8.87 8.72 -0.15
N LEU A 368 -8.44 7.45 -0.19
CA LEU A 368 -9.37 6.31 -0.16
C LEU A 368 -9.63 5.81 1.27
N GLY A 369 -9.03 6.45 2.28
CA GLY A 369 -9.25 6.14 3.69
C GLY A 369 -8.96 4.68 4.01
N TYR A 370 -7.76 4.22 3.65
CA TYR A 370 -7.39 2.80 3.73
C TYR A 370 -7.63 2.24 5.14
N VAL A 371 -8.77 1.57 5.27
CA VAL A 371 -9.16 0.46 6.13
C VAL A 371 -8.58 0.44 7.54
N ARG A 372 -9.47 0.72 8.50
CA ARG A 372 -9.22 0.62 9.94
C ARG A 372 -9.34 -0.81 10.51
N SER A 373 -9.65 -1.80 9.66
CA SER A 373 -9.89 -3.20 10.04
C SER A 373 -8.89 -4.16 9.38
N ALA A 374 -8.49 -5.21 10.09
CA ALA A 374 -7.65 -6.25 9.50
C ALA A 374 -8.37 -6.90 8.30
N PRO A 375 -7.66 -7.31 7.24
CA PRO A 375 -8.24 -8.07 6.14
C PRO A 375 -8.82 -9.39 6.65
N SER A 376 -9.91 -9.83 6.04
CA SER A 376 -10.53 -11.12 6.35
C SER A 376 -9.63 -12.28 5.93
N THR A 377 -9.48 -13.29 6.80
CA THR A 377 -8.79 -14.56 6.50
C THR A 377 -9.62 -15.52 5.63
N GLN A 378 -10.87 -15.17 5.31
CA GLN A 378 -11.78 -16.02 4.54
C GLN A 378 -11.23 -16.30 3.14
N VAL A 379 -11.09 -17.57 2.77
CA VAL A 379 -10.47 -18.02 1.51
C VAL A 379 -11.33 -17.81 0.25
N ALA A 380 -12.66 -17.79 0.38
CA ALA A 380 -13.60 -17.58 -0.73
C ALA A 380 -14.96 -17.12 -0.23
N MET A 381 -15.71 -16.37 -1.04
CA MET A 381 -17.08 -15.96 -0.70
C MET A 381 -18.10 -17.09 -0.83
N VAL A 382 -18.00 -17.94 -1.86
CA VAL A 382 -18.94 -19.05 -2.05
C VAL A 382 -18.77 -20.06 -0.91
N ILE A 383 -19.86 -20.28 -0.17
CA ILE A 383 -19.95 -21.26 0.93
C ILE A 383 -20.85 -22.45 0.58
N ASP A 384 -21.71 -22.28 -0.43
CA ASP A 384 -22.57 -23.32 -0.97
C ASP A 384 -22.62 -23.18 -2.50
N PRO A 385 -22.18 -24.19 -3.28
CA PRO A 385 -21.67 -25.49 -2.86
C PRO A 385 -20.41 -25.45 -1.94
N PRO A 386 -20.23 -26.44 -1.04
CA PRO A 386 -19.17 -26.41 -0.01
C PRO A 386 -17.75 -26.51 -0.57
N ASN A 387 -17.59 -26.87 -1.85
CA ASN A 387 -16.31 -26.82 -2.54
C ASN A 387 -15.84 -25.38 -2.85
N GLY A 388 -16.67 -24.38 -2.55
CA GLY A 388 -16.37 -22.97 -2.81
C GLY A 388 -16.35 -22.61 -4.29
N GLN A 389 -16.94 -23.43 -5.16
CA GLN A 389 -17.08 -23.16 -6.60
C GLN A 389 -18.52 -22.82 -6.94
N LEU A 390 -18.71 -21.97 -7.94
CA LEU A 390 -20.03 -21.77 -8.53
C LEU A 390 -20.50 -23.07 -9.19
N PRO A 391 -21.81 -23.35 -9.15
CA PRO A 391 -22.37 -24.46 -9.88
C PRO A 391 -22.12 -24.39 -11.39
N GLY A 392 -22.18 -25.55 -12.04
CA GLY A 392 -22.17 -25.62 -13.49
C GLY A 392 -23.32 -24.82 -14.11
N THR A 393 -23.06 -24.19 -15.26
CA THR A 393 -24.13 -23.51 -16.00
C THR A 393 -25.01 -24.51 -16.76
N THR A 394 -26.20 -24.08 -17.19
CA THR A 394 -27.09 -24.90 -18.02
C THR A 394 -26.58 -25.02 -19.46
N ALA A 395 -27.06 -26.02 -20.21
CA ALA A 395 -26.69 -26.19 -21.61
C ALA A 395 -27.26 -25.04 -22.46
N GLU A 396 -28.48 -24.64 -22.15
CA GLU A 396 -29.22 -23.55 -22.78
C GLU A 396 -28.49 -22.21 -22.57
N TYR A 397 -27.98 -21.94 -21.36
CA TYR A 397 -27.17 -20.76 -21.10
C TYR A 397 -25.87 -20.77 -21.91
N ARG A 398 -25.17 -21.90 -21.94
CA ARG A 398 -23.92 -22.02 -22.72
C ARG A 398 -24.17 -21.78 -24.21
N GLU A 399 -25.26 -22.31 -24.76
CA GLU A 399 -25.65 -22.06 -26.14
C GLU A 399 -26.02 -20.59 -26.38
N ALA A 400 -26.77 -19.97 -25.46
CA ALA A 400 -27.11 -18.56 -25.54
C ALA A 400 -25.87 -17.67 -25.51
N VAL A 401 -24.89 -17.96 -24.66
CA VAL A 401 -23.60 -17.24 -24.59
C VAL A 401 -22.78 -17.46 -25.85
N ALA A 402 -22.71 -18.69 -26.38
CA ALA A 402 -21.97 -18.99 -27.60
C ALA A 402 -22.55 -18.28 -28.83
N ASN A 403 -23.87 -18.07 -28.85
CA ASN A 403 -24.58 -17.37 -29.92
C ASN A 403 -24.73 -15.85 -29.68
N ALA A 404 -24.30 -15.35 -28.52
CA ALA A 404 -24.40 -13.93 -28.21
C ALA A 404 -23.45 -13.11 -29.10
N PRO A 405 -23.88 -11.93 -29.58
CA PRO A 405 -22.96 -11.03 -30.26
C PRO A 405 -21.80 -10.66 -29.32
N PRO A 406 -20.58 -10.45 -29.86
CA PRO A 406 -19.45 -10.06 -29.05
C PRO A 406 -19.78 -8.77 -28.29
N ARG A 407 -19.49 -8.75 -26.99
CA ARG A 407 -19.64 -7.53 -26.18
C ARG A 407 -18.77 -6.44 -26.79
N ILE A 408 -19.35 -5.25 -26.95
CA ILE A 408 -18.61 -4.08 -27.39
C ILE A 408 -17.60 -3.73 -26.29
N PRO A 409 -16.29 -3.87 -26.52
CA PRO A 409 -15.31 -3.49 -25.52
C PRO A 409 -15.39 -1.97 -25.31
N PRO A 410 -15.10 -1.45 -24.10
CA PRO A 410 -15.22 -0.01 -23.82
C PRO A 410 -14.49 0.87 -24.85
N GLN A 411 -13.32 0.43 -25.34
CA GLN A 411 -12.51 1.14 -26.32
C GLN A 411 -13.18 1.26 -27.70
N ARG A 412 -14.26 0.51 -27.96
CA ARG A 412 -15.06 0.56 -29.19
C ARG A 412 -16.48 1.04 -28.94
N ALA A 413 -16.77 1.55 -27.75
CA ALA A 413 -18.08 2.14 -27.44
C ALA A 413 -18.38 3.28 -28.42
N ARG A 414 -19.58 3.25 -29.02
CA ARG A 414 -20.05 4.29 -29.96
C ARG A 414 -20.92 5.31 -29.24
N THR A 415 -21.63 4.86 -28.21
CA THR A 415 -22.58 5.65 -27.45
C THR A 415 -22.47 5.33 -25.96
N PRO A 416 -22.96 6.21 -25.06
CA PRO A 416 -23.00 5.92 -23.64
C PRO A 416 -23.73 4.62 -23.29
N VAL A 417 -24.68 4.15 -24.12
CA VAL A 417 -25.43 2.91 -23.82
C VAL A 417 -24.61 1.64 -24.03
N ASP A 418 -23.49 1.73 -24.74
CA ASP A 418 -22.54 0.62 -24.89
C ASP A 418 -21.69 0.41 -23.62
N LEU A 419 -21.72 1.37 -22.69
CA LEU A 419 -21.02 1.29 -21.42
C LEU A 419 -21.90 0.65 -20.33
N GLY A 420 -21.26 -0.02 -19.38
CA GLY A 420 -21.94 -0.66 -18.25
C GLY A 420 -22.74 0.33 -17.39
N THR A 421 -23.79 -0.16 -16.73
CA THR A 421 -24.70 0.65 -15.89
C THR A 421 -23.98 1.39 -14.77
N TYR A 422 -22.87 0.84 -14.28
CA TYR A 422 -22.02 1.45 -13.26
C TYR A 422 -21.32 2.72 -13.77
N VAL A 423 -20.67 2.67 -14.93
CA VAL A 423 -20.00 3.82 -15.57
C VAL A 423 -21.00 4.93 -15.89
N ARG A 424 -22.25 4.54 -16.16
CA ARG A 424 -23.37 5.43 -16.43
C ARG A 424 -24.11 5.90 -15.17
N CYS A 425 -23.60 5.57 -13.97
CA CYS A 425 -24.15 5.99 -12.69
C CYS A 425 -25.60 5.57 -12.43
N ILE A 426 -26.06 4.48 -13.06
CA ILE A 426 -27.44 4.01 -12.91
C ILE A 426 -27.55 3.12 -11.66
N THR A 427 -26.78 2.03 -11.60
CA THR A 427 -26.86 1.00 -10.56
C THR A 427 -25.80 -0.09 -10.79
N ARG A 428 -25.40 -0.82 -9.73
CA ARG A 428 -24.67 -2.11 -9.84
C ARG A 428 -25.55 -3.35 -9.61
N GLY A 429 -26.87 -3.16 -9.49
CA GLY A 429 -27.85 -4.19 -9.18
C GLY A 429 -27.80 -4.67 -7.73
N PRO A 430 -28.80 -5.45 -7.28
CA PRO A 430 -28.95 -5.80 -5.87
C PRO A 430 -27.84 -6.70 -5.31
N VAL A 431 -27.15 -7.47 -6.17
CA VAL A 431 -25.96 -8.25 -5.80
C VAL A 431 -24.70 -7.38 -5.90
N GLY A 432 -24.45 -6.80 -7.07
CA GLY A 432 -23.21 -6.07 -7.34
C GLY A 432 -22.98 -4.86 -6.45
N MET A 433 -24.04 -4.23 -5.94
CA MET A 433 -23.97 -3.12 -4.98
C MET A 433 -23.51 -3.55 -3.59
N MET A 434 -23.80 -4.79 -3.19
CA MET A 434 -23.38 -5.32 -1.89
C MET A 434 -21.93 -5.80 -1.92
N MET A 435 -21.42 -6.20 -3.10
CA MET A 435 -20.08 -6.75 -3.24
C MET A 435 -18.99 -5.75 -2.79
N PRO A 436 -17.99 -6.19 -2.00
CA PRO A 436 -16.85 -5.36 -1.61
C PRO A 436 -16.14 -4.79 -2.83
N SER A 437 -15.80 -3.52 -2.77
CA SER A 437 -14.95 -2.82 -3.72
C SER A 437 -13.68 -2.33 -3.02
N ILE A 438 -12.82 -1.63 -3.74
CA ILE A 438 -11.58 -1.08 -3.19
C ILE A 438 -11.81 0.22 -2.39
N TYR A 439 -12.95 0.89 -2.59
CA TYR A 439 -13.36 2.08 -1.85
C TYR A 439 -14.88 2.16 -1.76
N ASN A 440 -15.39 3.09 -0.94
CA ASN A 440 -16.82 3.39 -0.77
C ASN A 440 -17.66 2.16 -0.39
N ASN A 441 -17.13 1.42 0.58
CA ASN A 441 -17.70 0.17 1.07
C ASN A 441 -18.71 0.37 2.20
N GLY A 442 -19.06 1.61 2.56
CA GLY A 442 -20.05 1.92 3.58
C GLY A 442 -21.44 1.34 3.27
N LEU A 443 -22.13 0.93 4.33
CA LEU A 443 -23.47 0.37 4.38
C LEU A 443 -24.15 0.94 5.63
N GLN A 444 -25.19 1.75 5.46
CA GLN A 444 -25.96 2.26 6.58
C GLN A 444 -27.27 1.52 6.68
N ILE A 445 -27.56 1.02 7.88
CA ILE A 445 -28.82 0.37 8.22
C ILE A 445 -29.57 1.27 9.20
N VAL A 446 -30.80 1.63 8.83
CA VAL A 446 -31.73 2.38 9.68
C VAL A 446 -33.00 1.56 9.83
N GLN A 447 -33.50 1.43 11.06
CA GLN A 447 -34.68 0.62 11.34
C GLN A 447 -35.81 1.48 11.91
N SER A 448 -37.03 1.08 11.57
CA SER A 448 -38.26 1.56 12.19
C SER A 448 -39.19 0.37 12.37
N PRO A 449 -40.25 0.45 13.19
CA PRO A 449 -41.20 -0.64 13.31
C PRO A 449 -41.72 -1.10 11.94
N GLY A 450 -41.50 -2.38 11.60
CA GLY A 450 -41.96 -2.99 10.35
C GLY A 450 -41.15 -2.62 9.09
N ASN A 451 -40.05 -1.87 9.19
CA ASN A 451 -39.25 -1.48 8.02
C ASN A 451 -37.74 -1.37 8.33
N VAL A 452 -36.92 -1.76 7.37
CA VAL A 452 -35.46 -1.61 7.37
C VAL A 452 -35.04 -0.84 6.11
N ALA A 453 -34.35 0.27 6.27
CA ALA A 453 -33.70 0.99 5.18
C ALA A 453 -32.21 0.61 5.12
N ILE A 454 -31.76 0.19 3.94
CA ILE A 454 -30.36 -0.14 3.67
C ILE A 454 -29.85 0.82 2.58
N GLN A 455 -28.89 1.67 2.94
CA GLN A 455 -28.21 2.60 2.05
C GLN A 455 -26.79 2.08 1.78
N LYS A 456 -26.40 1.99 0.51
CA LYS A 456 -25.01 1.73 0.13
C LYS A 456 -24.32 3.04 -0.25
N GLU A 457 -23.08 3.21 0.19
CA GLU A 457 -22.29 4.42 -0.09
C GLU A 457 -21.98 4.56 -1.59
N MET A 458 -21.42 3.53 -2.22
CA MET A 458 -21.13 3.55 -3.66
C MET A 458 -22.41 3.69 -4.50
N ILE A 459 -22.37 4.57 -5.51
CA ILE A 459 -23.49 5.00 -6.36
C ILE A 459 -24.46 5.95 -5.65
N HIS A 460 -25.57 5.48 -5.07
CA HIS A 460 -26.60 6.31 -4.40
C HIS A 460 -27.82 5.49 -3.92
N GLU A 461 -27.70 4.16 -3.85
CA GLU A 461 -28.89 3.32 -3.71
C GLU A 461 -29.36 3.18 -2.25
N THR A 462 -30.65 3.45 -2.06
CA THR A 462 -31.38 3.16 -0.82
C THR A 462 -32.49 2.17 -1.10
N ARG A 463 -32.55 1.08 -0.34
CA ARG A 463 -33.69 0.14 -0.37
C ARG A 463 -34.43 0.24 0.95
N VAL A 464 -35.72 0.58 0.90
CA VAL A 464 -36.64 0.50 2.04
C VAL A 464 -37.38 -0.82 1.96
N ILE A 465 -37.14 -1.70 2.92
CA ILE A 465 -37.60 -3.07 2.95
C ILE A 465 -38.62 -3.22 4.08
N SER A 466 -39.87 -3.55 3.73
CA SER A 466 -40.88 -3.93 4.72
C SER A 466 -40.49 -5.26 5.36
N THR A 467 -40.48 -5.34 6.69
CA THR A 467 -40.36 -6.60 7.44
C THR A 467 -41.73 -7.22 7.74
N GLU A 468 -42.80 -6.47 7.49
CA GLU A 468 -44.17 -6.94 7.56
C GLU A 468 -44.65 -7.47 6.20
N PRO A 469 -45.58 -8.44 6.17
CA PRO A 469 -46.19 -8.91 4.94
C PRO A 469 -46.83 -7.77 4.16
N ARG A 470 -46.47 -7.64 2.88
CA ARG A 470 -47.09 -6.70 1.95
C ARG A 470 -47.33 -7.34 0.60
N GLU A 471 -48.24 -6.75 -0.18
CA GLU A 471 -48.40 -7.14 -1.57
C GLU A 471 -47.14 -6.76 -2.36
N GLY A 472 -46.63 -7.72 -3.14
CA GLY A 472 -45.50 -7.51 -4.03
C GLY A 472 -45.90 -6.84 -5.34
N PHE A 473 -44.90 -6.51 -6.15
CA PHE A 473 -45.13 -6.09 -7.52
C PHE A 473 -45.78 -7.22 -8.31
N GLY A 474 -46.87 -6.92 -9.03
CA GLY A 474 -47.42 -7.85 -10.00
C GLY A 474 -46.39 -8.22 -11.08
N GLU A 475 -46.63 -9.31 -11.81
CA GLU A 475 -45.65 -9.89 -12.75
C GLU A 475 -45.16 -8.91 -13.84
N GLY A 476 -45.97 -7.91 -14.19
CA GLY A 476 -45.66 -6.95 -15.26
C GLY A 476 -44.71 -5.80 -14.87
N LEU A 477 -44.47 -5.54 -13.57
CA LEU A 477 -43.56 -4.49 -13.14
C LEU A 477 -42.19 -5.09 -12.82
N LYS A 478 -41.18 -4.72 -13.61
CA LYS A 478 -39.79 -5.12 -13.43
C LYS A 478 -38.90 -3.88 -13.24
N THR A 479 -38.01 -3.90 -12.26
CA THR A 479 -37.17 -2.74 -11.89
C THR A 479 -35.69 -3.11 -11.83
N TRP A 480 -34.82 -2.12 -11.68
CA TRP A 480 -33.37 -2.32 -11.59
C TRP A 480 -32.96 -3.08 -10.31
N LEU A 481 -33.58 -2.74 -9.18
CA LEU A 481 -33.27 -3.32 -7.87
C LEU A 481 -34.27 -4.39 -7.42
N GLY A 482 -35.30 -4.62 -8.23
CA GLY A 482 -36.35 -5.58 -7.95
C GLY A 482 -37.32 -5.10 -6.88
N ASP A 483 -38.11 -6.06 -6.39
CA ASP A 483 -39.07 -5.91 -5.31
C ASP A 483 -38.53 -6.65 -4.08
N SER A 484 -38.17 -5.92 -3.02
CA SER A 484 -37.54 -6.47 -1.80
C SER A 484 -38.55 -6.70 -0.68
N HIS A 485 -38.62 -7.92 -0.15
CA HIS A 485 -39.51 -8.32 0.94
C HIS A 485 -38.70 -8.89 2.10
N GLY A 486 -38.77 -8.23 3.25
CA GLY A 486 -38.06 -8.62 4.46
C GLY A 486 -38.93 -9.45 5.40
N ARG A 487 -38.29 -10.26 6.24
CA ARG A 487 -38.87 -10.90 7.42
C ARG A 487 -37.77 -11.24 8.42
N TRP A 488 -38.14 -11.44 9.68
CA TRP A 488 -37.22 -11.92 10.71
C TRP A 488 -37.30 -13.43 10.87
N GLU A 489 -36.16 -14.11 10.81
CA GLU A 489 -36.00 -15.53 11.17
C GLU A 489 -35.07 -15.59 12.39
N GLY A 490 -35.66 -15.57 13.59
CA GLY A 490 -34.89 -15.40 14.82
C GLY A 490 -34.21 -14.03 14.86
N ASP A 491 -32.88 -14.04 14.84
CA ASP A 491 -32.05 -12.82 14.87
C ASP A 491 -31.54 -12.38 13.49
N THR A 492 -31.97 -13.07 12.43
CA THR A 492 -31.56 -12.82 11.06
C THR A 492 -32.65 -12.07 10.30
N LEU A 493 -32.28 -10.96 9.65
CA LEU A 493 -33.12 -10.32 8.64
C LEU A 493 -32.95 -11.07 7.33
N VAL A 494 -34.03 -11.66 6.82
CA VAL A 494 -34.05 -12.34 5.52
C VAL A 494 -34.82 -11.49 4.53
N ILE A 495 -34.18 -11.15 3.41
CA ILE A 495 -34.75 -10.32 2.34
C ILE A 495 -34.81 -11.15 1.07
N GLU A 496 -36.00 -11.32 0.52
CA GLU A 496 -36.19 -11.90 -0.81
C GLU A 496 -36.37 -10.78 -1.83
N VAL A 497 -35.62 -10.86 -2.94
CA VAL A 497 -35.68 -9.90 -4.05
C VAL A 497 -36.12 -10.61 -5.33
N ARG A 498 -37.17 -10.08 -5.97
CA ARG A 498 -37.71 -10.56 -7.26
C ARG A 498 -37.93 -9.41 -8.23
N ASN A 499 -38.60 -9.66 -9.36
CA ASN A 499 -39.04 -8.62 -10.30
C ASN A 499 -37.90 -7.75 -10.87
N LEU A 500 -36.77 -8.38 -11.18
CA LEU A 500 -35.63 -7.71 -11.80
C LEU A 500 -35.86 -7.53 -13.30
N ASN A 501 -35.30 -6.47 -13.88
CA ASN A 501 -35.44 -6.15 -15.31
C ASN A 501 -34.36 -6.79 -16.20
N GLY A 502 -33.47 -7.61 -15.62
CA GLY A 502 -32.37 -8.29 -16.33
C GLY A 502 -31.23 -7.40 -16.83
N ARG A 503 -31.28 -6.07 -16.61
CA ARG A 503 -30.29 -5.12 -17.15
C ARG A 503 -29.07 -4.90 -16.24
N THR A 504 -29.11 -5.43 -15.02
CA THR A 504 -27.97 -5.52 -14.08
C THR A 504 -27.63 -6.98 -13.82
N SER A 505 -27.41 -7.73 -14.89
CA SER A 505 -27.05 -9.14 -14.83
C SER A 505 -25.78 -9.33 -13.98
N TYR A 506 -25.86 -10.17 -12.95
CA TYR A 506 -24.71 -10.57 -12.14
C TYR A 506 -24.24 -11.94 -12.62
N LEU A 507 -23.02 -12.02 -13.15
CA LEU A 507 -22.45 -13.25 -13.71
C LEU A 507 -23.34 -13.96 -14.75
N GLY A 508 -24.12 -13.18 -15.51
CA GLY A 508 -25.00 -13.73 -16.55
C GLY A 508 -26.42 -14.02 -16.09
N SER A 509 -26.78 -13.73 -14.84
CA SER A 509 -28.15 -13.86 -14.32
C SER A 509 -29.20 -13.23 -15.26
N SER A 510 -30.33 -13.90 -15.38
CA SER A 510 -31.51 -13.47 -16.13
C SER A 510 -32.40 -12.51 -15.31
N GLU A 511 -33.48 -12.03 -15.93
CA GLU A 511 -34.52 -11.25 -15.26
C GLU A 511 -35.36 -12.07 -14.26
N ASN A 512 -35.28 -13.41 -14.34
CA ASN A 512 -36.01 -14.33 -13.47
C ASN A 512 -35.21 -14.75 -12.24
N MET A 513 -33.99 -14.22 -12.07
CA MET A 513 -33.18 -14.42 -10.88
C MET A 513 -33.99 -14.05 -9.63
N LYS A 514 -33.98 -14.96 -8.65
CA LYS A 514 -34.38 -14.66 -7.27
C LYS A 514 -33.13 -14.54 -6.42
N LEU A 515 -33.11 -13.54 -5.56
CA LEU A 515 -32.00 -13.30 -4.65
C LEU A 515 -32.54 -13.33 -3.22
N THR A 516 -31.95 -14.17 -2.39
CA THR A 516 -32.24 -14.20 -0.95
C THR A 516 -31.03 -13.67 -0.20
N GLN A 517 -31.17 -12.55 0.51
CA GLN A 517 -30.14 -11.95 1.34
C GLN A 517 -30.43 -12.24 2.81
N ARG A 518 -29.40 -12.53 3.60
CA ARG A 518 -29.50 -12.77 5.05
C ARG A 518 -28.50 -11.86 5.75
N PHE A 519 -28.97 -11.09 6.72
CA PHE A 519 -28.13 -10.24 7.56
C PHE A 519 -28.25 -10.71 9.00
N THR A 520 -27.13 -11.15 9.57
CA THR A 520 -27.06 -11.67 10.94
C THR A 520 -25.97 -10.97 11.71
N ARG A 521 -26.31 -10.32 12.83
CA ARG A 521 -25.30 -9.72 13.70
C ARG A 521 -24.68 -10.81 14.57
N THR A 522 -23.45 -11.18 14.28
CA THR A 522 -22.74 -12.30 14.94
C THR A 522 -21.82 -11.84 16.07
N GLY A 523 -21.57 -10.52 16.18
CA GLY A 523 -20.83 -9.92 17.28
C GLY A 523 -21.18 -8.44 17.46
N SER A 524 -20.58 -7.80 18.46
CA SER A 524 -20.78 -6.37 18.73
C SER A 524 -20.45 -5.51 17.49
N ASN A 525 -19.42 -5.91 16.74
CA ASN A 525 -18.91 -5.20 15.57
C ASN A 525 -18.96 -5.99 14.26
N THR A 526 -19.66 -7.14 14.23
CA THR A 526 -19.69 -8.03 13.05
C THR A 526 -21.11 -8.25 12.58
N LEU A 527 -21.36 -7.94 11.31
CA LEU A 527 -22.59 -8.22 10.60
C LEU A 527 -22.29 -9.17 9.45
N GLU A 528 -22.65 -10.43 9.61
CA GLU A 528 -22.55 -11.43 8.56
C GLU A 528 -23.62 -11.16 7.50
N TYR A 529 -23.19 -11.14 6.24
CA TYR A 529 -24.05 -11.02 5.08
C TYR A 529 -23.91 -12.27 4.21
N GLN A 530 -25.01 -12.98 4.03
CA GLN A 530 -25.12 -14.07 3.06
C GLN A 530 -26.06 -13.68 1.93
N PHE A 531 -25.79 -14.17 0.74
CA PHE A 531 -26.68 -14.01 -0.40
C PHE A 531 -26.74 -15.28 -1.24
N THR A 532 -27.95 -15.77 -1.46
CA THR A 532 -28.24 -16.92 -2.30
C THR A 532 -28.83 -16.47 -3.62
N VAL A 533 -28.23 -16.92 -4.71
CA VAL A 533 -28.69 -16.65 -6.08
C VAL A 533 -29.36 -17.89 -6.63
N GLU A 534 -30.62 -17.74 -7.03
CA GLU A 534 -31.42 -18.78 -7.68
C GLU A 534 -31.81 -18.32 -9.09
N ASP A 535 -31.19 -18.92 -10.10
CA ASP A 535 -31.59 -18.71 -11.49
C ASP A 535 -31.38 -19.98 -12.33
N PRO A 536 -32.42 -20.81 -12.46
CA PRO A 536 -32.33 -22.08 -13.20
C PRO A 536 -32.17 -21.88 -14.71
N ALA A 537 -32.31 -20.64 -15.23
CA ALA A 537 -31.95 -20.36 -16.62
C ALA A 537 -30.43 -20.35 -16.83
N VAL A 538 -29.65 -20.13 -15.76
CA VAL A 538 -28.20 -19.92 -15.82
C VAL A 538 -27.44 -21.03 -15.12
N TRP A 539 -27.77 -21.35 -13.86
CA TRP A 539 -27.06 -22.32 -13.03
C TRP A 539 -27.85 -23.61 -12.83
N SER A 540 -27.14 -24.73 -12.67
CA SER A 540 -27.76 -26.05 -12.42
C SER A 540 -28.43 -26.16 -11.06
N GLU A 541 -27.98 -25.38 -10.09
CA GLU A 541 -28.51 -25.30 -8.72
C GLU A 541 -28.27 -23.89 -8.14
N PRO A 542 -28.99 -23.53 -7.06
CA PRO A 542 -28.70 -22.31 -6.32
C PRO A 542 -27.28 -22.29 -5.75
N TRP A 543 -26.75 -21.10 -5.49
CA TRP A 543 -25.47 -20.95 -4.80
C TRP A 543 -25.50 -19.80 -3.82
N THR A 544 -24.70 -19.88 -2.76
CA THR A 544 -24.65 -18.90 -1.67
C THR A 544 -23.24 -18.36 -1.49
N GLY A 545 -23.13 -17.03 -1.52
CA GLY A 545 -21.94 -16.29 -1.11
C GLY A 545 -22.11 -15.69 0.29
N MET A 546 -20.99 -15.50 1.00
CA MET A 546 -20.95 -14.90 2.34
C MET A 546 -19.71 -14.01 2.50
N PHE A 547 -19.85 -12.91 3.23
CA PHE A 547 -18.74 -12.17 3.83
C PHE A 547 -19.27 -11.32 5.00
N ASN A 548 -18.34 -10.76 5.79
CA ASN A 548 -18.69 -9.92 6.94
C ASN A 548 -18.56 -8.43 6.63
N PHE A 549 -19.53 -7.66 7.09
CA PHE A 549 -19.39 -6.23 7.30
C PHE A 549 -18.90 -5.96 8.74
N ILE A 550 -18.03 -4.97 8.89
CA ILE A 550 -17.48 -4.52 10.17
C ILE A 550 -18.11 -3.19 10.55
N ARG A 551 -18.48 -3.03 11.82
CA ARG A 551 -19.06 -1.78 12.33
C ARG A 551 -18.03 -0.66 12.26
N ASP A 552 -18.42 0.49 11.72
CA ASP A 552 -17.61 1.70 11.69
C ASP A 552 -18.30 2.80 12.50
N ASP A 553 -17.89 2.93 13.77
CA ASP A 553 -18.38 3.98 14.67
C ASP A 553 -17.67 5.33 14.49
N SER A 554 -16.60 5.36 13.68
CA SER A 554 -15.86 6.58 13.41
C SER A 554 -16.47 7.40 12.28
N GLN A 555 -17.17 6.74 11.38
CA GLN A 555 -17.97 7.36 10.34
C GLN A 555 -19.33 7.77 10.93
N TYR A 556 -19.59 9.07 10.99
CA TYR A 556 -20.86 9.59 11.50
C TYR A 556 -22.01 9.47 10.48
N GLU A 557 -21.71 9.60 9.19
CA GLU A 557 -22.66 9.48 8.09
C GLU A 557 -22.01 8.92 6.82
N LEU A 558 -22.81 8.33 5.94
CA LEU A 558 -22.35 8.05 4.58
C LEU A 558 -22.29 9.35 3.80
N VAL A 559 -21.14 9.59 3.16
CA VAL A 559 -20.94 10.78 2.33
C VAL A 559 -21.57 10.58 0.95
N GLU A 560 -21.88 11.68 0.28
CA GLU A 560 -22.44 11.65 -1.07
C GLU A 560 -21.45 11.02 -2.06
N TYR A 561 -21.89 9.99 -2.78
CA TYR A 561 -21.19 9.49 -3.97
C TYR A 561 -21.72 10.21 -5.21
N ALA A 562 -21.12 11.36 -5.54
CA ALA A 562 -21.52 12.19 -6.69
C ALA A 562 -21.07 11.57 -8.03
N CYS A 563 -21.59 10.39 -8.38
CA CYS A 563 -21.09 9.56 -9.48
C CYS A 563 -20.95 10.29 -10.83
N HIS A 564 -21.82 11.25 -11.13
CA HIS A 564 -21.75 12.00 -12.40
C HIS A 564 -20.75 13.15 -12.36
N GLU A 565 -20.51 13.74 -11.18
CA GLU A 565 -19.60 14.87 -11.01
C GLU A 565 -18.15 14.36 -11.07
N GLY A 566 -17.38 14.82 -12.05
CA GLY A 566 -16.01 14.35 -12.27
C GLY A 566 -15.89 12.98 -12.94
N ASN A 567 -16.97 12.40 -13.48
CA ASN A 567 -16.89 11.17 -14.26
C ASN A 567 -16.39 11.42 -15.69
N TYR A 568 -15.07 11.58 -15.81
CA TYR A 568 -14.38 11.70 -17.09
C TYR A 568 -14.27 10.37 -17.83
N GLY A 569 -14.45 9.23 -17.14
CA GLY A 569 -14.27 7.89 -17.71
C GLY A 569 -15.14 7.66 -18.95
N MET A 570 -16.41 8.05 -18.90
CA MET A 570 -17.33 7.95 -20.05
C MET A 570 -16.89 8.83 -21.23
N THR A 571 -16.60 10.11 -20.99
CA THR A 571 -16.16 11.05 -22.03
C THR A 571 -14.85 10.61 -22.67
N ASN A 572 -13.87 10.23 -21.84
CA ASN A 572 -12.55 9.80 -22.29
C ASN A 572 -12.63 8.50 -23.10
N THR A 573 -13.47 7.54 -22.66
CA THR A 573 -13.68 6.27 -23.37
C THR A 573 -14.28 6.51 -24.76
N LEU A 574 -15.33 7.32 -24.84
CA LEU A 574 -15.97 7.64 -26.12
C LEU A 574 -15.03 8.44 -27.04
N SER A 575 -14.29 9.41 -26.49
CA SER A 575 -13.30 10.18 -27.24
C SER A 575 -12.18 9.28 -27.79
N ALA A 576 -11.64 8.38 -26.96
CA ALA A 576 -10.62 7.42 -27.38
C ALA A 576 -11.12 6.49 -28.49
N ALA A 577 -12.37 6.02 -28.40
CA ALA A 577 -13.00 5.23 -29.45
C ALA A 577 -13.09 5.99 -30.79
N ARG A 578 -13.40 7.30 -30.76
CA ARG A 578 -13.38 8.14 -31.98
C ARG A 578 -11.98 8.30 -32.55
N THR A 579 -10.97 8.44 -31.70
CA THR A 579 -9.56 8.52 -32.14
C THR A 579 -9.11 7.22 -32.81
N ILE A 580 -9.48 6.06 -32.28
CA ILE A 580 -9.19 4.75 -32.89
C ILE A 580 -9.86 4.65 -34.27
N ASP A 581 -11.15 4.97 -34.36
CA ASP A 581 -11.88 4.93 -35.62
C ASP A 581 -11.27 5.87 -36.68
N ALA A 582 -10.79 7.06 -36.28
CA ALA A 582 -10.10 7.98 -37.18
C ALA A 582 -8.77 7.41 -37.70
N ARG A 583 -7.94 6.82 -36.81
CA ARG A 583 -6.66 6.18 -37.20
C ARG A 583 -6.87 5.01 -38.16
N GLU A 584 -7.92 4.23 -37.96
CA GLU A 584 -8.26 3.11 -38.84
C GLU A 584 -8.76 3.58 -40.21
N ALA A 585 -9.55 4.66 -40.25
CA ALA A 585 -9.97 5.28 -41.51
C ALA A 585 -8.78 5.85 -42.29
N GLU A 586 -7.83 6.49 -41.61
CA GLU A 586 -6.58 6.97 -42.22
C GLU A 586 -5.71 5.83 -42.74
N ALA A 587 -5.56 4.74 -41.97
CA ALA A 587 -4.83 3.56 -42.41
C ALA A 587 -5.46 2.93 -43.66
N ALA A 588 -6.78 2.75 -43.67
CA ALA A 588 -7.49 2.20 -44.82
C ALA A 588 -7.37 3.10 -46.06
N ALA A 589 -7.43 4.43 -45.90
CA ALA A 589 -7.26 5.39 -46.99
C ALA A 589 -5.83 5.44 -47.55
N ASN A 590 -4.83 5.00 -46.78
CA ASN A 590 -3.44 4.90 -47.23
C ASN A 590 -3.11 3.54 -47.89
N GLU A 591 -4.00 2.56 -47.80
CA GLU A 591 -3.89 1.23 -48.43
C GLU A 591 -4.63 1.15 -49.78
N GLU A 592 -5.55 2.09 -50.07
CA GLU A 592 -6.20 2.30 -51.38
C GLU A 592 -5.38 3.24 -52.29
#